data_AF-A0A2H9P8Z9-F1
#
_entry.id   AF-A0A2H9P8Z9-F1
#
_cell.length_a   1.000
_cell.length_b   1.000
_cell.length_c   1.000
_cell.angle_alpha   90.00
_cell.angle_beta   90.00
_cell.angle_gamma   90.00
#
_symmetry.space_group_name_H-M   'P 1'
#
loop_
_entity.id
_entity.type
_entity.pdbx_description
1 polymer ?
#
loop_
_entity_poly.entity_id
_entity_poly.type
_entity_poly.pdbx_seq_one_letter_code
_entity_poly.pdbx_strand_id
1 'polypeptide(L)'
;MSLFFIVVGGTVVYHFLEGWRWLDSAYFSAMTLTTVGFGDFVPKTDLGKIFTIFYAFLGIAVALYTLSRVGQLYVEHRLETRIISGLNRRGRGALKNKRHRDRF
;
A
#
# COMPACT_ATOMS: atom_id res chain seq x y z
N MET A 1 -6.45 3.47 -4.83
CA MET A 1 -6.94 3.85 -6.18
C MET A 1 -6.00 3.38 -7.27
N SER A 2 -4.70 3.70 -7.23
CA SER A 2 -3.73 3.30 -8.26
C SER A 2 -3.60 1.78 -8.45
N LEU A 3 -3.65 0.99 -7.37
CA LEU A 3 -3.57 -0.48 -7.43
C LEU A 3 -4.75 -1.13 -8.16
N PHE A 4 -5.95 -0.58 -7.99
CA PHE A 4 -7.16 -1.11 -8.62
C PHE A 4 -7.08 -1.00 -10.15
N PHE A 5 -6.64 0.15 -10.66
CA PHE A 5 -6.48 0.34 -12.11
C PHE A 5 -5.43 -0.59 -12.72
N ILE A 6 -4.34 -0.87 -12.00
CA ILE A 6 -3.31 -1.79 -12.48
C ILE A 6 -3.83 -3.23 -12.52
N VAL A 7 -4.54 -3.67 -11.47
CA VAL A 7 -5.16 -5.01 -11.44
C VAL A 7 -6.18 -5.16 -12.56
N VAL A 8 -7.07 -4.18 -12.73
CA VAL A 8 -8.10 -4.23 -13.79
C VAL A 8 -7.45 -4.21 -15.18
N GLY A 9 -6.47 -3.35 -15.41
CA GLY A 9 -5.73 -3.30 -16.68
C GLY A 9 -5.01 -4.62 -16.98
N GLY A 10 -4.29 -5.18 -16.00
CA GLY A 10 -3.65 -6.50 -16.13
C GLY A 10 -4.67 -7.60 -16.40
N THR A 11 -5.78 -7.62 -15.67
CA THR A 11 -6.89 -8.59 -15.85
C THR A 11 -7.40 -8.58 -17.29
N VAL A 12 -7.70 -7.39 -17.83
CA VAL A 12 -8.22 -7.24 -19.19
C VAL A 12 -7.19 -7.76 -20.20
N VAL A 13 -5.92 -7.37 -20.06
CA VAL A 13 -4.85 -7.82 -20.96
C VAL A 13 -4.67 -9.33 -20.92
N TYR A 14 -4.62 -9.94 -19.73
CA TYR A 14 -4.48 -11.38 -19.59
C TYR A 14 -5.70 -12.16 -20.12
N HIS A 15 -6.91 -11.62 -19.97
CA HIS A 15 -8.10 -12.21 -20.56
C HIS A 15 -7.99 -12.30 -22.10
N PHE A 16 -7.51 -11.24 -22.75
CA PHE A 16 -7.36 -11.20 -24.21
C PHE A 16 -6.14 -11.98 -24.72
N LEU A 17 -4.99 -11.92 -24.02
CA LEU A 17 -3.76 -12.58 -24.47
C LEU A 17 -3.77 -14.09 -24.20
N GLU A 18 -4.28 -14.52 -23.04
CA GLU A 18 -4.20 -15.92 -22.61
C GLU A 18 -5.55 -16.65 -22.68
N GLY A 19 -6.66 -15.93 -22.94
CA GLY A 19 -8.00 -16.52 -23.00
C GLY A 19 -8.52 -17.03 -21.65
N TRP A 20 -7.89 -16.63 -20.54
CA TRP A 20 -8.29 -17.04 -19.19
C TRP A 20 -9.62 -16.42 -18.79
N ARG A 21 -10.34 -17.02 -17.85
CA ARG A 21 -11.57 -16.41 -17.34
C ARG A 21 -11.23 -15.12 -16.59
N TRP A 22 -12.14 -14.15 -16.57
CA TRP A 22 -11.96 -12.88 -15.88
C TRP A 22 -11.43 -13.02 -14.45
N LEU A 23 -11.93 -14.00 -13.70
CA LEU A 23 -11.51 -14.25 -12.33
C LEU A 23 -10.07 -14.79 -12.24
N ASP A 24 -9.69 -15.70 -13.15
CA ASP A 24 -8.35 -16.29 -13.22
C ASP A 24 -7.32 -15.22 -13.62
N SER A 25 -7.68 -14.35 -14.57
CA SER A 25 -6.88 -13.20 -14.97
C SER A 25 -6.69 -12.21 -13.83
N ALA A 26 -7.75 -11.90 -13.07
CA ALA A 26 -7.69 -10.98 -11.94
C ALA A 26 -6.86 -11.57 -10.78
N TYR A 27 -7.04 -12.86 -10.53
CA TYR A 27 -6.26 -13.61 -9.57
C TYR A 27 -4.78 -13.58 -9.93
N PHE A 28 -4.40 -13.94 -11.17
CA PHE A 28 -2.99 -13.87 -11.61
C PHE A 28 -2.43 -12.45 -11.49
N SER A 29 -3.18 -11.44 -11.95
CA SER A 29 -2.78 -10.04 -11.89
C SER A 29 -2.49 -9.56 -10.47
N ALA A 30 -3.32 -9.98 -9.49
CA ALA A 30 -3.13 -9.68 -8.07
C ALA A 30 -1.97 -10.47 -7.44
N MET A 31 -1.83 -11.76 -7.79
CA MET A 31 -0.76 -12.64 -7.34
C MET A 31 0.63 -12.16 -7.78
N THR A 32 0.74 -11.67 -9.01
CA THR A 32 1.98 -11.04 -9.51
C THR A 32 2.31 -9.75 -8.76
N LEU A 33 1.31 -8.88 -8.52
CA LEU A 33 1.50 -7.61 -7.81
C LEU A 33 1.89 -7.79 -6.33
N THR A 34 1.28 -8.77 -5.68
CA THR A 34 1.55 -9.11 -4.28
C THR A 34 2.79 -9.98 -4.13
N THR A 35 3.43 -10.38 -5.23
CA THR A 35 4.62 -11.24 -5.29
C THR A 35 4.44 -12.62 -4.64
N VAL A 36 3.19 -13.07 -4.45
CA VAL A 36 2.90 -14.39 -3.86
C VAL A 36 3.24 -15.51 -4.86
N GLY A 37 2.83 -15.34 -6.13
CA GLY A 37 3.25 -16.18 -7.25
C GLY A 37 3.15 -17.71 -7.07
N PHE A 38 1.97 -18.26 -6.73
CA PHE A 38 1.78 -19.71 -6.56
C PHE A 38 2.13 -20.53 -7.82
N GLY A 39 2.09 -19.94 -9.02
CA GLY A 39 2.51 -20.59 -10.27
C GLY A 39 1.49 -21.57 -10.85
N ASP A 40 0.26 -21.55 -10.34
CA ASP A 40 -0.91 -22.26 -10.84
C ASP A 40 -1.39 -21.75 -12.20
N PHE A 41 -1.30 -20.44 -12.43
CA PHE A 41 -1.48 -19.81 -13.73
C PHE A 41 -0.17 -19.19 -14.20
N VAL A 42 0.21 -19.48 -15.45
CA VAL A 42 1.44 -18.96 -16.08
C VAL A 42 1.17 -18.67 -17.56
N PRO A 43 1.59 -17.50 -18.08
CA PRO A 43 1.34 -17.11 -19.45
C PRO A 43 2.03 -18.08 -20.42
N LYS A 44 1.25 -18.63 -21.34
CA LYS A 44 1.72 -19.58 -22.35
C LYS A 44 2.07 -18.88 -23.65
N THR A 45 1.40 -17.77 -23.95
CA THR A 45 1.66 -16.98 -25.16
C THR A 45 2.91 -16.15 -25.02
N ASP A 46 3.61 -15.93 -26.14
CA ASP A 46 4.84 -15.13 -26.13
C ASP A 46 4.56 -13.67 -25.78
N LEU A 47 3.43 -13.13 -26.24
CA LEU A 47 2.96 -11.79 -25.86
C LEU A 47 2.61 -11.72 -24.37
N GLY A 48 1.94 -12.73 -23.82
CA GLY A 48 1.62 -12.80 -22.40
C GLY A 48 2.87 -12.78 -21.53
N LYS A 49 3.90 -13.54 -21.90
CA LYS A 49 5.20 -13.56 -21.20
C LYS A 49 5.88 -12.19 -21.23
N ILE A 50 5.98 -11.57 -22.41
CA ILE A 50 6.59 -10.23 -22.55
C ILE A 50 5.83 -9.21 -21.70
N PHE A 51 4.50 -9.23 -21.77
CA PHE A 51 3.66 -8.37 -20.96
C PHE A 51 3.89 -8.59 -19.46
N THR A 52 3.94 -9.84 -19.00
CA THR A 52 4.18 -10.17 -17.59
C THR A 52 5.50 -9.62 -17.08
N ILE A 53 6.57 -9.63 -17.89
CA ILE A 53 7.86 -9.05 -17.51
C ILE A 53 7.69 -7.55 -17.21
N PHE A 54 7.15 -6.78 -18.15
CA PHE A 54 6.95 -5.33 -17.96
C PHE A 54 5.95 -5.03 -16.84
N TYR A 55 4.87 -5.80 -16.77
CA TYR A 55 3.83 -5.68 -15.75
C TYR A 55 4.39 -5.95 -14.35
N ALA A 56 5.28 -6.92 -14.18
CA ALA A 56 5.92 -7.21 -12.89
C ALA A 56 6.79 -6.04 -12.41
N PHE A 57 7.64 -5.47 -13.27
CA PHE A 57 8.48 -4.32 -12.90
C PHE A 57 7.65 -3.11 -12.47
N LEU A 58 6.65 -2.75 -13.29
CA LEU A 58 5.76 -1.62 -12.98
C LEU A 58 4.91 -1.89 -11.73
N GLY A 59 4.40 -3.12 -11.63
CA GLY A 59 3.54 -3.57 -10.54
C GLY A 59 4.24 -3.51 -9.19
N ILE A 60 5.48 -4.01 -9.10
CA ILE A 60 6.28 -3.98 -7.86
C ILE A 60 6.55 -2.54 -7.42
N ALA A 61 6.94 -1.65 -8.33
CA ALA A 61 7.20 -0.25 -8.00
C ALA A 61 5.97 0.44 -7.39
N VAL A 62 4.79 0.22 -7.99
CA VAL A 62 3.54 0.82 -7.50
C VAL A 62 3.02 0.14 -6.23
N ALA A 63 3.21 -1.18 -6.09
CA ALA A 63 2.88 -1.91 -4.87
C ALA A 63 3.70 -1.39 -3.69
N LEU A 64 5.02 -1.23 -3.85
CA LEU A 64 5.90 -0.65 -2.85
C LEU A 64 5.53 0.80 -2.51
N TYR A 65 5.25 1.63 -3.52
CA TYR A 65 4.80 3.00 -3.29
C TYR A 65 3.52 3.04 -2.44
N THR A 66 2.56 2.16 -2.74
CA THR A 66 1.31 2.10 -1.98
C THR A 66 1.55 1.60 -0.56
N LEU A 67 2.41 0.61 -0.38
CA LEU A 67 2.82 0.13 0.94
C LEU A 67 3.49 1.24 1.76
N SER A 68 4.38 2.04 1.15
CA SER A 68 4.99 3.21 1.79
C SER A 68 3.96 4.25 2.20
N ARG A 69 2.96 4.54 1.35
CA ARG A 69 1.87 5.48 1.66
C ARG A 69 1.02 5.01 2.85
N VAL A 70 0.70 3.72 2.90
CA VAL A 70 -0.01 3.14 4.05
C VAL A 70 0.87 3.24 5.30
N GLY A 71 2.14 2.87 5.21
CA GLY A 71 3.09 2.98 6.32
C GLY A 71 3.21 4.41 6.86
N GLN A 72 3.25 5.41 5.98
CA GLN A 72 3.29 6.82 6.37
C GLN A 72 2.03 7.24 7.14
N LEU A 73 0.84 6.83 6.69
CA LEU A 73 -0.42 7.11 7.40
C LEU A 73 -0.39 6.51 8.82
N TYR A 74 0.12 5.28 8.95
CA TYR A 74 0.29 4.63 10.26
C TYR A 74 1.28 5.37 11.15
N VAL A 75 2.41 5.83 10.60
CA VAL A 75 3.41 6.58 11.36
C VAL A 75 2.88 7.95 11.77
N GLU A 76 2.22 8.66 10.86
CA GLU A 76 1.66 10.01 11.09
C GLU A 76 0.66 10.01 12.23
N HIS A 77 -0.29 9.06 12.25
CA HIS A 77 -1.22 8.90 13.38
C HIS A 77 -0.51 8.63 14.72
N ARG A 78 0.62 7.92 14.70
CA ARG A 78 1.41 7.65 15.91
C ARG A 78 2.18 8.90 16.36
N LEU A 79 2.62 9.75 15.44
CA LEU A 79 3.31 11.01 15.74
C LEU A 79 2.34 12.04 16.33
N GLU A 80 1.16 12.23 15.73
CA GLU A 80 0.15 13.18 16.24
C GLU A 80 -0.25 12.86 17.68
N THR A 81 -0.50 11.57 17.97
CA THR A 81 -0.88 11.13 19.32
C THR A 81 0.25 11.38 20.34
N ARG A 82 1.51 11.18 19.94
CA ARG A 82 2.68 11.44 20.80
C ARG A 82 2.91 12.94 21.02
N ILE A 83 2.73 13.77 19.99
CA ILE A 83 2.90 15.22 20.07
C ILE A 83 1.82 15.84 20.97
N ILE A 84 0.54 15.48 20.77
CA ILE A 84 -0.58 16.00 21.57
C ILE A 84 -0.46 15.59 23.04
N SER A 85 -0.11 14.33 23.31
CA SER A 85 0.09 13.87 24.68
C SER A 85 1.31 14.52 25.35
N GLY A 86 2.38 14.78 24.60
CA GLY A 86 3.56 15.53 25.07
C GLY A 86 3.25 16.99 25.40
N LEU A 87 2.54 17.70 24.51
CA LEU A 87 2.12 19.09 24.72
C LEU A 87 1.18 19.23 25.93
N ASN A 88 0.21 18.34 26.06
CA ASN A 88 -0.74 18.35 27.18
C ASN A 88 -0.06 18.07 28.54
N ARG A 89 1.01 17.26 28.57
CA ARG A 89 1.81 17.06 29.80
C ARG A 89 2.63 18.30 30.17
N ARG A 90 3.27 18.97 29.19
CA ARG A 90 4.04 20.19 29.43
C ARG A 90 3.16 21.36 29.88
N GLY A 91 2.00 21.56 29.24
CA GLY A 91 1.04 22.60 29.63
C GLY A 91 0.51 22.43 31.06
N ARG A 92 0.19 21.19 31.46
CA ARG A 92 -0.23 20.89 32.85
C ARG A 92 0.88 21.13 33.87
N GLY A 93 2.12 20.81 33.55
CA GLY A 93 3.28 21.09 34.42
C GLY A 93 3.48 22.59 34.66
N ALA A 94 3.39 23.41 33.61
CA ALA A 94 3.54 24.86 33.71
C ALA A 94 2.43 25.51 34.56
N LEU A 95 1.17 25.08 34.39
CA LEU A 95 0.04 25.58 35.17
C LEU A 95 0.13 25.21 36.65
N LYS A 96 0.58 23.98 36.97
CA LYS A 96 0.78 23.54 38.35
C LYS A 96 1.88 24.35 39.05
N ASN A 97 2.97 24.64 38.34
CA ASN A 97 4.08 25.43 38.88
C ASN A 97 3.68 26.88 39.16
N LYS A 98 2.92 27.52 38.24
CA LYS A 98 2.45 28.90 38.40
C LYS A 98 1.53 29.05 39.63
N ARG A 99 0.58 28.13 39.78
CA ARG A 99 -0.39 28.10 40.89
C ARG A 99 0.24 27.85 42.27
N HIS A 100 1.46 27.33 42.32
CA HIS A 100 2.21 27.12 43.56
C HIS A 100 3.03 28.37 43.94
N ARG A 101 3.39 29.19 42.95
CA ARG A 101 4.09 30.46 43.15
C ARG A 101 3.14 31.57 43.59
N ASP A 102 1.94 31.61 43.02
CA ASP A 102 0.91 32.62 43.36
C ASP A 102 0.24 32.39 44.73
N ARG A 103 0.67 31.37 45.48
CA ARG A 103 0.16 31.00 46.82
C ARG A 103 1.07 31.41 47.98
N PHE A 104 2.22 32.00 47.68
CA PHE A 104 3.13 32.63 48.63
C PHE A 104 3.20 34.13 48.32
#